data_AF-A0A2U3EI86-F1
#
_entry.id   AF-A0A2U3EI86-F1
#
_cell.length_a   1.000
_cell.length_b   1.000
_cell.length_c   1.000
_cell.angle_alpha   90.00
_cell.angle_beta   90.00
_cell.angle_gamma   90.00
#
_symmetry.space_group_name_H-M   'P 1'
#
loop_
_entity.id
_entity.type
_entity.pdbx_description
1 polymer ?
#
loop_
_entity_poly.entity_id
_entity_poly.type
_entity_poly.pdbx_seq_one_letter_code
_entity_poly.pdbx_strand_id
1 'polypeptide(L)'
;MLSMAALQIIFLFAVTLNQAFAMTTVHPEVVPGADLPSLKGVGITSAELYNMTMPNTSTTSPPETTGRAEFLYYSLESLPSAGLVARFDPRCGPSDYAYTNVQSCIACYDYLRGLGRKMCGAPPGVEPARFCTSGNAAVSAQSLNPSGSSSYCSDVAIAVLYTIDHCTRPDKSVAAPDNTRSALAEEFSRQATT
;
A
#
# COMPACT_ATOMS: atom_id res chain seq x y z
N MET A 1 34.83 -51.14 20.65
CA MET A 1 35.80 -50.04 20.49
C MET A 1 35.64 -49.51 19.06
N LEU A 2 34.80 -48.49 18.86
CA LEU A 2 34.68 -47.85 17.54
C LEU A 2 35.99 -47.12 17.25
N SER A 3 36.62 -47.46 16.12
CA SER A 3 37.87 -46.86 15.67
C SER A 3 37.69 -45.36 15.39
N MET A 4 38.62 -44.53 15.86
CA MET A 4 38.62 -43.06 15.65
C MET A 4 38.54 -42.67 14.16
N ALA A 5 38.93 -43.55 13.24
CA ALA A 5 38.81 -43.32 11.79
C ALA A 5 37.35 -43.29 11.30
N ALA A 6 36.44 -44.04 11.95
CA ALA A 6 35.03 -44.06 11.58
C ALA A 6 34.30 -42.76 11.96
N LEU A 7 34.77 -42.06 13.00
CA LEU A 7 34.16 -40.82 13.48
C LEU A 7 34.44 -39.62 12.54
N GLN A 8 35.63 -39.59 11.90
CA GLN A 8 36.00 -38.50 10.99
C GLN A 8 35.26 -38.56 9.65
N ILE A 9 34.93 -39.76 9.16
CA ILE A 9 34.18 -39.95 7.91
C ILE A 9 32.72 -39.47 8.06
N ILE A 10 32.12 -39.68 9.24
CA ILE A 10 30.74 -39.24 9.53
C ILE A 10 30.66 -37.70 9.59
N PHE A 11 31.69 -37.03 10.12
CA PHE A 11 31.72 -35.57 10.19
C PHE A 11 31.89 -34.89 8.82
N LEU A 12 32.62 -35.51 7.87
CA LEU A 12 32.82 -34.95 6.53
C LEU A 12 31.57 -35.03 5.64
N PHE A 13 30.69 -36.01 5.85
CA PHE A 13 29.43 -36.13 5.08
C PHE A 13 28.32 -35.18 5.54
N ALA A 14 28.39 -34.64 6.77
CA ALA A 14 27.34 -33.77 7.31
C ALA A 14 27.41 -32.30 6.83
N VAL A 15 28.47 -31.91 6.12
CA VAL A 15 28.75 -30.49 5.79
C VAL A 15 28.25 -30.07 4.39
N THR A 16 27.81 -30.99 3.53
CA THR A 16 27.57 -30.69 2.10
C THR A 16 26.12 -30.48 1.66
N LEU A 17 25.17 -30.22 2.57
CA LEU A 17 23.76 -30.01 2.20
C LEU A 17 23.20 -28.67 2.72
N ASN A 18 23.86 -27.57 2.34
CA ASN A 18 23.21 -26.25 2.32
C ASN A 18 22.48 -26.10 0.97
N GLN A 19 21.35 -26.78 0.82
CA GLN A 19 20.41 -26.51 -0.27
C GLN A 19 19.69 -25.20 0.08
N ALA A 20 20.14 -24.09 -0.49
CA ALA A 20 19.39 -22.84 -0.49
C ALA A 20 18.13 -23.04 -1.34
N PHE A 21 17.00 -23.34 -0.71
CA PHE A 21 15.70 -23.23 -1.36
C PHE A 21 15.44 -21.76 -1.64
N ALA A 22 15.67 -21.32 -2.88
CA ALA A 22 15.12 -20.07 -3.37
C ALA A 22 13.60 -20.24 -3.42
N MET A 23 12.90 -19.86 -2.35
CA MET A 23 11.45 -19.72 -2.38
C MET A 23 11.14 -18.57 -3.34
N THR A 24 10.67 -18.89 -4.54
CA THR A 24 10.03 -17.91 -5.40
C THR A 24 8.83 -17.35 -4.62
N THR A 25 8.93 -16.12 -4.14
CA THR A 25 7.82 -15.45 -3.47
C THR A 25 6.71 -15.22 -4.48
N VAL A 26 5.65 -16.03 -4.40
CA VAL A 26 4.49 -15.86 -5.27
C VAL A 26 3.68 -14.70 -4.72
N HIS A 27 3.87 -13.53 -5.32
CA HIS A 27 3.08 -12.34 -5.02
C HIS A 27 1.72 -12.43 -5.74
N PRO A 28 0.61 -12.05 -5.08
CA PRO A 28 -0.68 -11.91 -5.73
C PRO A 28 -0.61 -10.97 -6.94
N GLU A 29 -1.38 -11.28 -7.98
CA GLU A 29 -1.48 -10.39 -9.13
C GLU A 29 -2.19 -9.09 -8.73
N VAL A 30 -1.63 -7.94 -9.14
CA VAL A 30 -2.29 -6.65 -9.04
C VAL A 30 -3.19 -6.49 -10.27
N VAL A 31 -4.49 -6.41 -10.05
CA VAL A 31 -5.51 -6.29 -11.09
C VAL A 31 -6.09 -4.88 -11.05
N PRO A 32 -5.81 -4.04 -12.06
CA PRO A 32 -6.44 -2.72 -12.20
C PRO A 32 -7.96 -2.77 -12.33
N GLY A 33 -8.61 -1.70 -11.87
CA GLY A 33 -10.01 -1.43 -12.13
C GLY A 33 -10.32 -1.29 -13.62
N ALA A 34 -11.60 -1.50 -14.00
CA ALA A 34 -12.03 -1.53 -15.40
C ALA A 34 -11.66 -0.28 -16.21
N ASP A 35 -11.67 0.90 -15.59
CA ASP A 35 -11.38 2.19 -16.24
C ASP A 35 -9.91 2.61 -16.16
N LEU A 36 -9.05 1.79 -15.55
CA LEU A 36 -7.64 2.09 -15.37
C LEU A 36 -6.75 1.24 -16.28
N PRO A 37 -5.57 1.75 -16.68
CA PRO A 37 -4.66 1.02 -17.55
C PRO A 37 -4.24 -0.34 -16.98
N SER A 38 -4.12 -1.36 -17.82
CA SER A 38 -3.54 -2.63 -17.36
C SER A 38 -2.06 -2.44 -16.99
N LEU A 39 -1.51 -3.33 -16.14
CA LEU A 39 -0.08 -3.31 -15.80
C LEU A 39 0.81 -3.39 -17.04
N LYS A 40 0.44 -4.26 -18.00
CA LYS A 40 1.11 -4.36 -19.31
C LYS A 40 1.03 -3.04 -20.10
N GLY A 41 -0.08 -2.33 -20.01
CA GLY A 41 -0.28 -1.03 -20.66
C GLY A 41 0.60 0.09 -20.10
N VAL A 42 1.06 -0.03 -18.85
CA VAL A 42 1.98 0.93 -18.21
C VAL A 42 3.41 0.38 -18.07
N GLY A 43 3.68 -0.80 -18.63
CA GLY A 43 5.03 -1.39 -18.66
C GLY A 43 5.56 -1.86 -17.31
N ILE A 44 4.69 -2.13 -16.34
CA ILE A 44 5.06 -2.59 -14.99
C ILE A 44 4.57 -4.03 -14.75
N THR A 45 5.16 -4.74 -13.80
CA THR A 45 4.70 -6.07 -13.38
C THR A 45 4.25 -6.08 -11.91
N SER A 46 3.40 -7.05 -11.53
CA SER A 46 3.01 -7.23 -10.12
C SER A 46 4.22 -7.45 -9.21
N ALA A 47 5.17 -8.29 -9.62
CA ALA A 47 6.38 -8.54 -8.83
C ALA A 47 7.21 -7.26 -8.61
N GLU A 48 7.28 -6.40 -9.62
CA GLU A 48 7.95 -5.10 -9.49
C GLU A 48 7.25 -4.20 -8.48
N LEU A 49 5.92 -4.12 -8.50
CA LEU A 49 5.13 -3.38 -7.51
C LEU A 49 5.38 -3.86 -6.07
N TYR A 50 5.49 -5.18 -5.85
CA TYR A 50 5.79 -5.74 -4.53
C TYR A 50 7.25 -5.51 -4.08
N ASN A 51 8.16 -5.21 -5.00
CA ASN A 51 9.55 -4.89 -4.71
C ASN A 51 9.78 -3.38 -4.55
N MET A 52 8.76 -2.54 -4.76
CA MET A 52 8.87 -1.11 -4.48
C MET A 52 8.90 -0.88 -2.98
N THR A 53 9.92 -0.17 -2.51
CA THR A 53 10.02 0.16 -1.09
C THR A 53 9.01 1.26 -0.77
N MET A 54 8.08 0.96 0.15
CA MET A 54 7.19 1.95 0.71
C MET A 54 8.01 3.03 1.43
N PRO A 55 7.69 4.33 1.28
CA PRO A 55 8.30 5.35 2.14
C PRO A 55 7.92 5.04 3.60
N ASN A 56 8.94 4.78 4.43
CA ASN A 56 8.76 4.40 5.83
C ASN A 56 8.00 5.50 6.60
N THR A 57 6.80 5.20 7.11
CA THR A 57 6.15 6.02 8.15
C THR A 57 6.54 5.61 9.57
N SER A 58 7.49 4.69 9.73
CA SER A 58 7.93 4.15 11.02
C SER A 58 9.29 4.68 11.47
N THR A 59 9.44 6.00 11.67
CA THR A 59 10.41 6.54 12.63
C THR A 59 9.97 7.95 13.01
N THR A 60 9.40 8.10 14.21
CA THR A 60 9.58 9.24 15.15
C THR A 60 8.37 9.31 16.08
N SER A 61 8.52 8.70 17.27
CA SER A 61 7.83 9.14 18.48
C SER A 61 7.91 10.66 18.62
N PRO A 62 6.88 11.34 19.17
CA PRO A 62 6.85 12.80 19.23
C PRO A 62 8.09 13.35 19.93
N PRO A 63 8.89 14.22 19.31
CA PRO A 63 9.92 14.93 20.03
C PRO A 63 9.23 15.98 20.90
N GLU A 64 9.46 15.88 22.22
CA GLU A 64 9.27 17.00 23.12
C GLU A 64 9.97 18.23 22.54
N THR A 65 9.17 19.27 22.36
CA THR A 65 9.49 20.70 22.43
C THR A 65 10.97 21.04 22.60
N THR A 66 11.70 21.26 21.51
CA THR A 66 12.69 22.35 21.38
C THR A 66 12.96 22.57 19.90
N GLY A 67 12.77 23.80 19.45
CA GLY A 67 12.74 24.17 18.04
C GLY A 67 13.95 23.70 17.24
N ARG A 68 13.67 22.92 16.19
CA ARG A 68 14.19 23.03 14.82
C ARG A 68 13.53 21.93 14.00
N ALA A 69 12.76 22.35 13.00
CA ALA A 69 12.18 21.49 11.99
C ALA A 69 13.31 20.83 11.19
N GLU A 70 13.54 19.53 11.38
CA GLU A 70 14.51 18.79 10.56
C GLU A 70 14.29 17.26 10.67
N PHE A 71 13.09 16.74 10.34
CA PHE A 71 12.94 15.34 9.88
C PHE A 71 11.57 14.89 9.29
N LEU A 72 10.64 15.76 8.88
CA LEU A 72 9.26 15.33 8.51
C LEU A 72 8.86 15.51 7.02
N TYR A 73 9.79 15.62 6.07
CA TYR A 73 9.44 16.39 4.87
C TYR A 73 10.13 16.06 3.52
N TYR A 74 10.94 15.00 3.39
CA TYR A 74 11.83 14.89 2.21
C TYR A 74 11.20 14.43 0.87
N SER A 75 9.87 14.29 0.72
CA SER A 75 9.30 14.05 -0.62
C SER A 75 7.84 14.49 -0.83
N LEU A 76 7.39 15.50 -0.09
CA LEU A 76 6.12 16.19 -0.34
C LEU A 76 6.32 17.61 -0.92
N GLU A 77 7.56 18.06 -1.05
CA GLU A 77 7.90 19.42 -1.46
C GLU A 77 8.27 19.55 -2.95
N SER A 78 8.53 18.43 -3.64
CA SER A 78 8.75 18.41 -5.10
C SER A 78 7.53 17.93 -5.90
N LEU A 79 6.42 17.61 -5.23
CA LEU A 79 5.12 17.42 -5.87
C LEU A 79 4.37 18.76 -5.88
N PRO A 80 3.66 19.11 -6.96
CA PRO A 80 2.73 20.23 -6.96
C PRO A 80 1.47 19.88 -6.13
N SER A 81 1.67 19.56 -4.86
CA SER A 81 0.67 19.11 -3.87
C SER A 81 0.55 20.10 -2.71
N ALA A 82 0.53 21.40 -3.01
CA ALA A 82 0.02 22.39 -2.08
C ALA A 82 -1.47 22.08 -1.82
N GLY A 83 -1.80 21.41 -0.71
CA GLY A 83 -3.16 21.44 -0.13
C GLY A 83 -3.97 20.14 -0.07
N LEU A 84 -3.37 18.94 -0.16
CA LEU A 84 -4.08 17.70 0.22
C LEU A 84 -3.98 17.49 1.73
N VAL A 85 -5.12 17.57 2.41
CA VAL A 85 -5.24 17.35 3.86
C VAL A 85 -6.36 16.33 4.08
N ALA A 86 -6.12 15.33 4.91
CA ALA A 86 -7.16 14.40 5.33
C ALA A 86 -8.27 15.18 6.05
N ARG A 87 -9.52 15.04 5.60
CA ARG A 87 -10.67 15.72 6.22
C ARG A 87 -11.41 14.85 7.23
N PHE A 88 -11.03 13.59 7.33
CA PHE A 88 -11.71 12.59 8.14
C PHE A 88 -10.68 11.67 8.78
N ASP A 89 -10.97 11.27 10.02
CA ASP A 89 -10.21 10.24 10.70
C ASP A 89 -10.52 8.87 10.06
N PRO A 90 -9.51 8.07 9.73
CA PRO A 90 -9.72 6.80 9.06
C PRO A 90 -10.43 5.86 10.03
N ARG A 91 -11.52 5.25 9.56
CA ARG A 91 -12.18 4.16 10.27
C ARG A 91 -11.52 2.86 9.85
N CYS A 92 -10.99 2.15 10.83
CA CYS A 92 -10.40 0.84 10.63
C CYS A 92 -11.46 -0.22 10.92
N GLY A 93 -11.44 -1.30 10.13
CA GLY A 93 -12.51 -2.30 10.10
C GLY A 93 -12.98 -2.77 11.48
N PRO A 94 -14.31 -2.92 11.69
CA PRO A 94 -14.89 -3.26 12.99
C PRO A 94 -14.63 -4.71 13.43
N SER A 95 -14.10 -5.56 12.54
CA SER A 95 -13.76 -6.96 12.80
C SER A 95 -12.56 -7.41 11.97
N ASP A 96 -11.97 -8.54 12.36
CA ASP A 96 -10.81 -9.15 11.68
C ASP A 96 -11.05 -9.45 10.19
N TYR A 97 -12.31 -9.64 9.77
CA TYR A 97 -12.64 -9.90 8.37
C TYR A 97 -12.40 -8.71 7.43
N ALA A 98 -12.40 -7.48 7.97
CA ALA A 98 -12.13 -6.27 7.20
C ALA A 98 -10.63 -6.02 6.98
N TYR A 99 -9.76 -6.80 7.62
CA TYR A 99 -8.32 -6.69 7.50
C TYR A 99 -7.80 -7.52 6.32
N THR A 100 -6.90 -6.92 5.55
CA THR A 100 -6.25 -7.54 4.40
C THR A 100 -4.74 -7.43 4.49
N ASN A 101 -4.01 -8.15 3.65
CA ASN A 101 -2.55 -8.14 3.66
C ASN A 101 -1.99 -6.74 3.32
N VAL A 102 -1.12 -6.20 4.19
CA VAL A 102 -0.54 -4.85 4.00
C VAL A 102 0.21 -4.73 2.67
N GLN A 103 0.97 -5.76 2.28
CA GLN A 103 1.75 -5.72 1.03
C GLN A 103 0.85 -5.66 -0.20
N SER A 104 -0.31 -6.31 -0.17
CA SER A 104 -1.31 -6.17 -1.23
C SER A 104 -1.89 -4.77 -1.33
N CYS A 105 -2.10 -4.07 -0.20
CA CYS A 105 -2.48 -2.66 -0.19
C CYS A 105 -1.37 -1.76 -0.75
N ILE A 106 -0.11 -2.02 -0.37
CA ILE A 106 1.07 -1.28 -0.86
C ILE A 106 1.22 -1.44 -2.38
N ALA A 107 1.08 -2.66 -2.89
CA ALA A 107 1.17 -2.91 -4.33
C ALA A 107 0.10 -2.13 -5.11
N CYS A 108 -1.12 -2.01 -4.57
CA CYS A 108 -2.15 -1.15 -5.14
C CYS A 108 -1.82 0.34 -5.03
N TYR A 109 -1.24 0.78 -3.91
CA TYR A 109 -0.75 2.14 -3.74
C TYR A 109 0.30 2.50 -4.80
N ASP A 110 1.31 1.65 -5.00
CA ASP A 110 2.38 1.91 -5.96
C ASP A 110 1.88 1.92 -7.40
N TYR A 111 0.91 1.05 -7.73
CA TYR A 111 0.23 1.09 -9.01
C TYR A 111 -0.47 2.45 -9.24
N LEU A 112 -1.30 2.90 -8.28
CA LEU A 112 -2.04 4.16 -8.41
C LEU A 112 -1.10 5.38 -8.43
N ARG A 113 -0.03 5.35 -7.63
CA ARG A 113 1.00 6.39 -7.63
C ARG A 113 1.70 6.48 -8.99
N GLY A 114 2.04 5.32 -9.58
CA GLY A 114 2.67 5.23 -10.89
C GLY A 114 1.83 5.82 -12.03
N LEU A 115 0.50 5.83 -11.90
CA LEU A 115 -0.40 6.47 -12.87
C LEU A 115 -0.35 8.02 -12.83
N GLY A 116 0.21 8.61 -11.77
CA GLY A 116 0.43 10.05 -11.66
C GLY A 116 -0.87 10.88 -11.80
N ARG A 117 -0.95 11.68 -12.86
CA ARG A 117 -2.06 12.61 -13.14
C ARG A 117 -3.22 11.98 -13.94
N LYS A 118 -3.23 10.66 -14.15
CA LYS A 118 -4.43 9.97 -14.65
C LYS A 118 -5.59 10.23 -13.69
N MET A 119 -6.79 10.45 -14.22
CA MET A 119 -7.99 10.61 -13.40
C MET A 119 -8.46 9.25 -12.89
N CYS A 120 -8.65 9.16 -11.58
CA CYS A 120 -9.33 8.07 -10.87
C CYS A 120 -10.67 8.64 -10.36
N GLY A 121 -11.78 8.01 -10.74
CA GLY A 121 -13.12 8.54 -10.47
C GLY A 121 -14.04 7.52 -9.82
N ALA A 122 -14.83 7.97 -8.85
CA ALA A 122 -15.98 7.25 -8.33
C ALA A 122 -17.24 7.68 -9.09
N PRO A 123 -18.02 6.74 -9.65
CA PRO A 123 -19.23 7.04 -10.40
C PRO A 123 -20.32 7.66 -9.50
N PRO A 124 -21.35 8.28 -10.10
CA PRO A 124 -22.53 8.70 -9.38
C PRO A 124 -23.28 7.51 -8.75
N GLY A 125 -24.10 7.79 -7.72
CA GLY A 125 -25.05 6.81 -7.20
C GLY A 125 -24.51 5.83 -6.16
N VAL A 126 -23.53 6.26 -5.34
CA VAL A 126 -22.90 5.51 -4.22
C VAL A 126 -22.30 4.14 -4.58
N GLU A 127 -22.23 3.80 -5.86
CA GLU A 127 -21.59 2.59 -6.34
C GLU A 127 -20.07 2.67 -6.09
N PRO A 128 -19.45 1.64 -5.49
CA PRO A 128 -18.01 1.62 -5.32
C PRO A 128 -17.29 1.49 -6.67
N ALA A 129 -16.51 2.49 -7.05
CA ALA A 129 -15.48 2.33 -8.07
C ALA A 129 -14.35 1.48 -7.51
N ARG A 130 -14.02 0.38 -8.17
CA ARG A 130 -12.85 -0.43 -7.82
C ARG A 130 -11.65 0.04 -8.64
N PHE A 131 -10.61 0.53 -7.97
CA PHE A 131 -9.39 1.03 -8.62
C PHE A 131 -8.32 -0.04 -8.74
N CYS A 132 -8.18 -0.90 -7.73
CA CYS A 132 -7.17 -1.94 -7.75
C CYS A 132 -7.57 -3.10 -6.83
N THR A 133 -7.25 -4.31 -7.22
CA THR A 133 -7.30 -5.49 -6.35
C THR A 133 -6.00 -6.25 -6.37
N SER A 134 -5.60 -6.81 -5.23
CA SER A 134 -4.44 -7.69 -5.14
C SER A 134 -4.64 -8.71 -4.02
N GLY A 135 -4.71 -9.99 -4.36
CA GLY A 135 -5.10 -11.03 -3.39
C GLY A 135 -6.48 -10.75 -2.80
N ASN A 136 -6.56 -10.61 -1.47
CA ASN A 136 -7.79 -10.21 -0.76
C ASN A 136 -7.89 -8.69 -0.49
N ALA A 137 -6.95 -7.88 -0.98
CA ALA A 137 -7.02 -6.43 -0.86
C ALA A 137 -7.79 -5.82 -2.03
N ALA A 138 -8.62 -4.83 -1.73
CA ALA A 138 -9.31 -4.01 -2.72
C ALA A 138 -9.18 -2.54 -2.34
N VAL A 139 -8.71 -1.72 -3.27
CA VAL A 139 -8.81 -0.26 -3.21
C VAL A 139 -9.99 0.15 -4.05
N SER A 140 -10.97 0.74 -3.40
CA SER A 140 -12.17 1.30 -4.02
C SER A 140 -12.31 2.77 -3.67
N ALA A 141 -13.30 3.44 -4.25
CA ALA A 141 -13.82 4.72 -3.78
C ALA A 141 -15.33 4.82 -4.01
N GLN A 142 -16.00 5.64 -3.20
CA GLN A 142 -17.41 5.99 -3.37
C GLN A 142 -17.55 7.51 -3.40
N SER A 143 -18.50 7.99 -4.20
CA SER A 143 -18.89 9.39 -4.26
C SER A 143 -20.24 9.56 -3.57
N LEU A 144 -20.34 10.50 -2.62
CA LEU A 144 -21.63 10.94 -2.08
C LEU A 144 -22.25 12.02 -2.99
N ASN A 145 -21.43 12.69 -3.80
CA ASN A 145 -21.90 13.56 -4.86
C ASN A 145 -22.70 12.74 -5.91
N PRO A 146 -23.97 13.11 -6.17
CA PRO A 146 -24.82 12.43 -7.14
C PRO A 146 -24.33 12.54 -8.58
N SER A 147 -23.35 13.40 -8.88
CA SER A 147 -22.70 13.51 -10.18
C SER A 147 -21.41 12.69 -10.29
N GLY A 148 -21.03 11.97 -9.23
CA GLY A 148 -19.72 11.32 -9.11
C GLY A 148 -18.64 12.31 -8.68
N SER A 149 -17.45 11.78 -8.39
CA SER A 149 -16.29 12.55 -7.95
C SER A 149 -15.02 11.96 -8.56
N SER A 150 -14.02 12.79 -8.85
CA SER A 150 -12.75 12.29 -9.40
C SER A 150 -11.57 13.14 -8.95
N SER A 151 -10.41 12.49 -8.87
CA SER A 151 -9.13 13.11 -8.53
C SER A 151 -8.00 12.45 -9.31
N TYR A 152 -6.77 12.93 -9.18
CA TYR A 152 -5.62 12.24 -9.77
C TYR A 152 -5.34 10.94 -9.02
N CYS A 153 -4.94 9.89 -9.74
CA CYS A 153 -4.61 8.60 -9.13
C CYS A 153 -3.45 8.70 -8.13
N SER A 154 -2.54 9.67 -8.31
CA SER A 154 -1.53 10.02 -7.30
C SER A 154 -2.12 10.59 -6.00
N ASP A 155 -3.16 11.43 -6.09
CA ASP A 155 -3.89 11.95 -4.92
C ASP A 155 -4.64 10.80 -4.21
N VAL A 156 -5.26 9.91 -4.99
CA VAL A 156 -5.87 8.67 -4.47
C VAL A 156 -4.80 7.79 -3.81
N ALA A 157 -3.59 7.69 -4.36
CA ALA A 157 -2.52 6.91 -3.74
C ALA A 157 -2.08 7.49 -2.39
N ILE A 158 -1.91 8.81 -2.26
CA ILE A 158 -1.62 9.47 -0.96
C ILE A 158 -2.66 9.07 0.08
N ALA A 159 -3.90 9.07 -0.36
CA ALA A 159 -5.05 8.80 0.44
C ALA A 159 -5.09 7.30 0.88
N VAL A 160 -4.66 6.37 0.02
CA VAL A 160 -4.48 4.95 0.37
C VAL A 160 -3.37 4.80 1.40
N LEU A 161 -2.24 5.51 1.20
CA LEU A 161 -1.10 5.48 2.12
C LEU A 161 -1.50 5.97 3.52
N TYR A 162 -2.31 7.03 3.60
CA TYR A 162 -2.85 7.53 4.87
C TYR A 162 -3.65 6.45 5.61
N THR A 163 -4.52 5.73 4.90
CA THR A 163 -5.29 4.61 5.49
C THR A 163 -4.39 3.46 5.92
N ILE A 164 -3.37 3.08 5.13
CA ILE A 164 -2.42 2.04 5.54
C ILE A 164 -1.70 2.46 6.82
N ASP A 165 -1.22 3.70 6.88
CA ASP A 165 -0.47 4.21 8.04
C ASP A 165 -1.29 4.17 9.35
N HIS A 166 -2.58 4.50 9.27
CA HIS A 166 -3.44 4.61 10.47
C HIS A 166 -4.26 3.34 10.78
N CYS A 167 -4.45 2.45 9.80
CA CYS A 167 -5.24 1.23 9.95
C CYS A 167 -4.44 -0.08 9.83
N THR A 168 -3.12 0.00 9.83
CA THR A 168 -2.25 -1.17 9.98
C THR A 168 -2.14 -1.58 11.44
N ARG A 169 -2.28 -2.87 11.73
CA ARG A 169 -2.08 -3.41 13.08
C ARG A 169 -0.63 -3.23 13.56
N PRO A 170 -0.38 -3.27 14.88
CA PRO A 170 0.99 -3.14 15.42
C PRO A 170 1.99 -4.17 14.88
N ASP A 171 1.52 -5.36 14.50
CA ASP A 171 2.33 -6.44 13.92
C ASP A 171 2.63 -6.24 12.41
N LYS A 172 2.08 -5.18 11.80
CA LYS A 172 2.25 -4.79 10.40
C LYS A 172 1.83 -5.84 9.36
N SER A 173 1.10 -6.88 9.79
CA SER A 173 0.72 -7.99 8.93
C SER A 173 -0.51 -7.64 8.07
N VAL A 174 -1.41 -6.83 8.63
CA VAL A 174 -2.68 -6.50 8.00
C VAL A 174 -3.08 -5.03 8.15
N ALA A 175 -3.74 -4.49 7.12
CA ALA A 175 -4.40 -3.19 7.12
C ALA A 175 -5.89 -3.36 6.82
N ALA A 176 -6.74 -2.60 7.52
CA ALA A 176 -8.19 -2.57 7.24
C ALA A 176 -8.61 -1.17 6.78
N PRO A 177 -8.49 -0.83 5.48
CA PRO A 177 -9.35 0.21 4.94
C PRO A 177 -10.80 -0.30 5.08
N ASP A 178 -11.60 0.31 5.97
CA ASP A 178 -12.99 -0.11 6.21
C ASP A 178 -13.76 -0.26 4.89
N ASN A 179 -14.21 -1.46 4.58
CA ASN A 179 -14.93 -1.82 3.36
C ASN A 179 -16.34 -1.24 3.28
N THR A 180 -16.88 -0.70 4.38
CA THR A 180 -18.17 -0.02 4.38
C THR A 180 -18.06 1.45 3.96
N ARG A 181 -16.83 2.00 3.92
CA ARG A 181 -16.49 3.33 3.42
C ARG A 181 -15.04 3.38 2.92
N SER A 182 -14.62 2.41 2.11
CA SER A 182 -13.24 2.37 1.62
C SER A 182 -13.09 3.43 0.52
N ALA A 183 -12.90 4.66 1.01
CA ALA A 183 -11.81 5.56 0.78
C ALA A 183 -11.78 6.29 -0.61
N LEU A 184 -11.75 7.63 -0.56
CA LEU A 184 -10.90 8.49 -1.41
C LEU A 184 -11.39 9.00 -2.78
N ALA A 185 -12.68 9.26 -2.99
CA ALA A 185 -13.05 10.28 -4.00
C ALA A 185 -13.34 11.64 -3.36
N GLU A 186 -14.00 11.67 -2.19
CA GLU A 186 -14.33 12.93 -1.50
C GLU A 186 -13.38 13.30 -0.34
N GLU A 187 -12.60 12.35 0.15
CA GLU A 187 -11.88 12.44 1.43
C GLU A 187 -10.65 13.37 1.39
N PHE A 188 -10.11 13.60 0.19
CA PHE A 188 -9.03 14.56 -0.08
C PHE A 188 -9.52 15.65 -1.04
N SER A 189 -10.49 16.42 -0.58
CA SER A 189 -10.91 17.63 -1.29
C SER A 189 -9.77 18.65 -1.21
N ARG A 190 -9.11 18.90 -2.35
CA ARG A 190 -8.19 20.04 -2.55
C ARG A 190 -8.86 21.27 -1.95
N GLN A 191 -8.23 21.93 -0.97
CA GLN A 191 -8.61 23.29 -0.62
C GLN A 191 -8.21 24.21 -1.79
N ALA A 192 -9.00 24.21 -2.86
CA ALA A 192 -9.02 25.34 -3.78
C ALA A 192 -9.82 26.43 -3.06
N THR A 193 -9.11 27.23 -2.28
CA THR A 193 -9.57 28.54 -1.85
C THR A 193 -9.71 29.41 -3.08
N THR A 194 -10.95 29.73 -3.44
CA THR A 194 -11.34 30.95 -4.16
C THR A 194 -12.67 31.40 -3.60
#